data_AF-A0AA88UMJ8-F1
#
_entry.id   AF-A0AA88UMJ8-F1
#
_cell.length_a   1.000
_cell.length_b   1.000
_cell.length_c   1.000
_cell.angle_alpha   90.00
_cell.angle_beta   90.00
_cell.angle_gamma   90.00
#
_symmetry.space_group_name_H-M   'P 1'
#
loop_
_entity.id
_entity.type
_entity.pdbx_description
1 polymer ?
#
loop_
_entity_poly.entity_id
_entity_poly.type
_entity_poly.pdbx_seq_one_letter_code
_entity_poly.pdbx_strand_id
1 'polypeptide(L)'
;MRATPLTPAEWKDKSERVNKSDIGSDANLNTNCVILDVRNGYEWDIGHFRGAQRPDVDCFRSTSFGLSESEVSPSDPLARVDKEKTDILMYCTGGIRCDVYSAILRERGFKNLYTLKGGVSHYLEKEGPVEWVGNLFVFDSRLSLPPAAYEPEVRNVKSRKEEASNDCLFAKCYICGSQLSELRHRNCANLDCNLLFL
;
A
#
# COMPACT_ATOMS: atom_id res chain seq x y z
N MET A 1 17.18 -13.18 7.14
CA MET A 1 17.36 -11.85 7.77
C MET A 1 16.12 -11.02 7.50
N ARG A 2 15.66 -10.21 8.46
CA ARG A 2 14.48 -9.35 8.29
C ARG A 2 14.82 -8.08 7.50
N ALA A 3 13.81 -7.47 6.89
CA ALA A 3 13.93 -6.13 6.30
C ALA A 3 14.27 -5.08 7.37
N THR A 4 14.91 -3.99 6.95
CA THR A 4 15.25 -2.87 7.82
C THR A 4 13.98 -2.10 8.18
N PRO A 5 13.60 -1.96 9.47
CA PRO A 5 12.41 -1.23 9.85
C PRO A 5 12.62 0.28 9.69
N LEU A 6 11.67 0.95 9.06
CA LEU A 6 11.60 2.41 8.93
C LEU A 6 10.50 2.95 9.86
N THR A 7 10.79 4.05 10.55
CA THR A 7 9.79 4.81 11.29
C THR A 7 8.78 5.45 10.32
N PRO A 8 7.57 5.84 10.78
CA PRO A 8 6.60 6.54 9.94
C PRO A 8 7.17 7.79 9.24
N ALA A 9 7.98 8.58 9.94
CA ALA A 9 8.64 9.76 9.37
C ALA A 9 9.64 9.39 8.26
N GLU A 10 10.53 8.41 8.49
CA GLU A 10 11.49 7.94 7.48
C GLU A 10 10.79 7.32 6.26
N TRP A 11 9.68 6.61 6.50
CA TRP A 11 8.84 6.05 5.43
C TRP A 11 8.27 7.17 4.56
N LYS A 12 7.66 8.19 5.18
CA LYS A 12 7.09 9.35 4.49
C LYS A 12 8.14 10.05 3.63
N ASP A 13 9.31 10.34 4.19
CA ASP A 13 10.39 11.01 3.47
C ASP A 13 10.87 10.20 2.25
N LYS A 14 10.94 8.86 2.37
CA LYS A 14 11.29 8.00 1.23
C LYS A 14 10.15 7.91 0.22
N SER A 15 8.91 7.70 0.65
CA SER A 15 7.77 7.57 -0.27
C SER A 15 7.52 8.84 -1.08
N GLU A 16 7.63 10.01 -0.46
CA GLU A 16 7.51 11.29 -1.17
C GLU A 16 8.63 11.48 -2.21
N ARG A 17 9.84 11.00 -1.94
CA ARG A 17 10.95 11.06 -2.90
C ARG A 17 10.69 10.18 -4.11
N VAL A 18 10.15 8.97 -3.91
CA VAL A 18 9.75 8.06 -5.00
C VAL A 18 8.69 8.72 -5.88
N ASN A 19 7.64 9.26 -5.27
CA ASN A 19 6.54 9.85 -6.01
C ASN A 19 6.92 11.16 -6.73
N LYS A 20 7.92 11.90 -6.23
CA LYS A 20 8.46 13.09 -6.91
C LYS A 20 9.32 12.72 -8.13
N SER A 21 10.07 11.60 -8.09
CA SER A 21 10.85 11.14 -9.25
C SER A 21 9.97 10.68 -10.43
N ASP A 22 8.74 10.23 -10.18
CA ASP A 22 7.83 9.79 -11.24
C ASP A 22 7.15 10.96 -11.99
N ILE A 23 7.12 12.16 -11.40
CA ILE A 23 6.42 13.35 -11.94
C ILE A 23 7.39 14.30 -12.67
N GLY A 24 8.69 14.23 -12.37
CA GLY A 24 9.73 15.04 -12.99
C GLY A 24 10.45 14.30 -14.10
N SER A 25 10.33 14.79 -15.34
CA SER A 25 11.14 14.38 -16.50
C SER A 25 12.61 14.82 -16.36
N ASP A 26 13.29 14.35 -15.31
CA ASP A 26 14.72 14.62 -15.09
C ASP A 26 15.42 13.29 -14.77
N ALA A 27 15.96 12.67 -15.82
CA ALA A 27 16.50 11.32 -15.87
C ALA A 27 17.83 11.13 -15.10
N ASN A 28 18.07 11.88 -14.02
CA ASN A 28 19.32 11.85 -13.25
C ASN A 28 19.14 11.61 -11.73
N LEU A 29 17.92 11.43 -11.23
CA LEU A 29 17.70 10.88 -9.89
C LEU A 29 17.14 9.46 -10.02
N ASN A 30 18.04 8.51 -10.33
CA ASN A 30 17.77 7.08 -10.37
C ASN A 30 17.52 6.55 -8.94
N THR A 31 16.45 7.00 -8.29
CA THR A 31 15.92 6.30 -7.11
C THR A 31 15.22 5.06 -7.61
N ASN A 32 16.00 4.01 -7.91
CA ASN A 32 15.47 2.66 -8.15
C ASN A 32 14.80 2.21 -6.85
N CYS A 33 13.53 2.56 -6.68
CA CYS A 33 12.82 2.34 -5.44
C CYS A 33 11.39 1.93 -5.74
N VAL A 34 10.96 0.83 -5.14
CA VAL A 34 9.63 0.25 -5.34
C VAL A 34 8.90 0.27 -4.01
N ILE A 35 7.72 0.89 -3.99
CA ILE A 35 6.79 0.77 -2.87
C ILE A 35 5.92 -0.46 -3.15
N LEU A 36 5.98 -1.45 -2.27
CA LEU A 36 5.30 -2.73 -2.42
C LEU A 36 4.27 -2.94 -1.30
N ASP A 37 3.01 -3.07 -1.70
CA ASP A 37 1.94 -3.52 -0.82
C ASP A 37 1.92 -5.05 -0.76
N VAL A 38 2.28 -5.62 0.38
CA VAL A 38 2.25 -7.08 0.58
C VAL A 38 0.95 -7.55 1.22
N ARG A 39 -0.09 -6.71 1.21
CA ARG A 39 -1.43 -7.09 1.62
C ARG A 39 -2.16 -7.86 0.52
N ASN A 40 -3.38 -8.32 0.80
CA ASN A 40 -4.20 -8.96 -0.22
C ASN A 40 -4.72 -7.91 -1.22
N GLY A 41 -5.08 -8.35 -2.43
CA GLY A 41 -5.54 -7.46 -3.50
C GLY A 41 -6.72 -6.57 -3.09
N TYR A 42 -7.70 -7.14 -2.39
CA TYR A 42 -8.86 -6.39 -1.89
C TYR A 42 -8.48 -5.30 -0.88
N GLU A 43 -7.39 -5.45 -0.12
CA GLU A 43 -6.94 -4.42 0.82
C GLU A 43 -6.26 -3.26 0.10
N TRP A 44 -5.55 -3.54 -1.00
CA TRP A 44 -4.94 -2.54 -1.88
C TRP A 44 -6.02 -1.74 -2.62
N ASP A 45 -7.03 -2.42 -3.16
CA ASP A 45 -8.14 -1.78 -3.88
C ASP A 45 -8.83 -0.72 -3.01
N ILE A 46 -9.07 -1.02 -1.74
CA ILE A 46 -9.75 -0.13 -0.79
C ILE A 46 -8.93 1.13 -0.47
N GLY A 47 -7.61 1.00 -0.44
CA GLY A 47 -6.69 2.11 -0.27
C GLY A 47 -5.26 1.63 -0.09
N HIS A 48 -4.29 2.42 -0.55
CA HIS A 48 -2.87 2.07 -0.63
C HIS A 48 -2.02 3.34 -0.64
N PHE A 49 -0.69 3.20 -0.50
CA PHE A 49 0.21 4.34 -0.74
C PHE A 49 0.25 4.70 -2.23
N ARG A 50 0.29 5.98 -2.56
CA ARG A 50 0.50 6.48 -3.93
C ARG A 50 1.77 5.86 -4.51
N GLY A 51 1.67 5.36 -5.74
CA GLY A 51 2.77 4.67 -6.43
C GLY A 51 3.02 3.24 -5.95
N ALA A 52 2.26 2.73 -4.96
CA ALA A 52 2.44 1.37 -4.48
C ALA A 52 2.00 0.34 -5.53
N GLN A 53 2.92 -0.58 -5.83
CA GLN A 53 2.67 -1.77 -6.62
C GLN A 53 2.28 -2.92 -5.71
N ARG A 54 1.65 -3.96 -6.26
CA ARG A 54 1.35 -5.20 -5.54
C ARG A 54 1.93 -6.40 -6.30
N PRO A 55 2.35 -7.47 -5.60
CA PRO A 55 2.73 -8.72 -6.23
C PRO A 55 1.60 -9.25 -7.14
N ASP A 56 1.95 -10.04 -8.15
CA ASP A 56 0.98 -10.67 -9.08
C ASP A 56 0.29 -11.89 -8.45
N VAL A 57 -0.24 -11.70 -7.24
CA VAL A 57 -1.03 -12.67 -6.49
C VAL A 57 -2.08 -11.95 -5.64
N ASP A 58 -3.32 -12.46 -5.66
CA ASP A 58 -4.43 -11.82 -4.93
C ASP A 58 -4.38 -12.07 -3.42
N CYS A 59 -3.79 -13.20 -3.02
CA CYS A 59 -3.71 -13.64 -1.64
C CYS A 59 -2.26 -13.78 -1.18
N PHE A 60 -1.95 -13.25 0.00
CA PHE A 60 -0.65 -13.45 0.65
C PHE A 60 -0.31 -14.93 0.88
N ARG A 61 -1.30 -15.81 1.06
CA ARG A 61 -1.00 -17.26 1.14
C ARG A 61 -0.52 -17.86 -0.18
N SER A 62 -0.91 -17.23 -1.29
CA SER A 62 -0.53 -17.62 -2.64
C SER A 62 0.79 -16.99 -3.08
N THR A 63 1.37 -16.05 -2.32
CA THR A 63 2.76 -15.62 -2.58
C THR A 63 3.64 -16.85 -2.41
N SER A 64 4.11 -17.38 -3.54
CA SER A 64 4.86 -18.62 -3.60
C SER A 64 6.04 -18.61 -2.65
N PHE A 65 5.91 -19.36 -1.56
CA PHE A 65 7.00 -19.68 -0.65
C PHE A 65 8.00 -20.57 -1.40
N GLY A 66 9.12 -20.01 -1.85
CA GLY A 66 10.25 -20.80 -2.33
C GLY A 66 10.13 -21.46 -3.71
N LEU A 67 9.41 -20.85 -4.65
CA LEU A 67 9.44 -21.29 -6.06
C LEU A 67 10.58 -20.61 -6.84
N SER A 68 11.15 -21.34 -7.79
CA SER A 68 12.27 -20.94 -8.65
C SER A 68 11.94 -19.70 -9.49
N GLU A 69 12.96 -18.94 -9.89
CA GLU A 69 12.83 -17.74 -10.76
C GLU A 69 11.98 -17.96 -12.03
N SER A 70 11.84 -19.22 -12.47
CA SER A 70 11.05 -19.65 -13.62
C SER A 70 9.54 -19.44 -13.50
N GLU A 71 9.01 -19.15 -12.31
CA GLU A 71 7.57 -18.99 -12.05
C GLU A 71 7.17 -17.55 -11.71
N VAL A 72 8.13 -16.60 -11.76
CA VAL A 72 7.80 -15.18 -11.61
C VAL A 72 7.15 -14.68 -12.88
N SER A 73 5.88 -14.31 -12.78
CA SER A 73 5.12 -13.73 -13.89
C SER A 73 5.83 -12.48 -14.42
N PRO A 74 5.91 -12.27 -15.75
CA PRO A 74 6.48 -11.05 -16.33
C PRO A 74 5.79 -9.77 -15.88
N SER A 75 4.57 -9.86 -15.36
CA SER A 75 3.79 -8.76 -14.77
C SER A 75 4.15 -8.46 -13.31
N ASP A 76 4.95 -9.30 -12.63
CA ASP A 76 5.38 -9.01 -11.26
C ASP A 76 6.25 -7.73 -11.26
N PRO A 77 5.93 -6.74 -10.39
CA PRO A 77 6.69 -5.48 -10.31
C PRO A 77 8.19 -5.68 -10.04
N LEU A 78 8.58 -6.82 -9.47
CA LEU A 78 9.95 -7.16 -9.12
C LEU A 78 10.66 -8.02 -10.18
N ALA A 79 10.01 -8.39 -11.29
CA ALA A 79 10.57 -9.31 -12.29
C ALA A 79 11.79 -8.74 -13.03
N ARG A 80 11.85 -7.40 -13.21
CA ARG A 80 12.85 -6.72 -14.06
C ARG A 80 13.73 -5.72 -13.32
N VAL A 81 13.64 -5.66 -11.99
CA VAL A 81 14.39 -4.69 -11.19
C VAL A 81 15.78 -5.21 -10.84
N ASP A 82 16.75 -4.30 -10.68
CA ASP A 82 18.09 -4.64 -10.21
C ASP A 82 18.02 -4.99 -8.71
N LYS A 83 18.15 -6.27 -8.39
CA LYS A 83 18.00 -6.81 -7.03
C LYS A 83 19.02 -6.23 -6.03
N GLU A 84 20.15 -5.72 -6.50
CA GLU A 84 21.20 -5.18 -5.64
C GLU A 84 21.08 -3.68 -5.42
N LYS A 85 20.57 -2.94 -6.42
CA LYS A 85 20.47 -1.48 -6.39
C LYS A 85 19.08 -0.95 -6.04
N THR A 86 18.04 -1.79 -6.19
CA THR A 86 16.66 -1.34 -6.01
C THR A 86 16.26 -1.43 -4.54
N ASP A 87 15.83 -0.31 -3.97
CA ASP A 87 15.22 -0.21 -2.65
C ASP A 87 13.78 -0.72 -2.70
N ILE A 88 13.44 -1.75 -1.93
CA ILE A 88 12.07 -2.27 -1.83
C ILE A 88 11.48 -1.84 -0.49
N LEU A 89 10.49 -0.96 -0.53
CA LEU A 89 9.74 -0.46 0.62
C LEU A 89 8.45 -1.26 0.76
N MET A 90 8.40 -2.15 1.74
CA MET A 90 7.24 -3.01 1.98
C MET A 90 6.39 -2.52 3.14
N TYR A 91 5.08 -2.64 3.00
CA TYR A 91 4.16 -2.39 4.10
C TYR A 91 3.01 -3.39 4.12
N CYS A 92 2.46 -3.57 5.31
CA CYS A 92 1.17 -4.21 5.50
C CYS A 92 0.47 -3.57 6.70
N THR A 93 -0.70 -4.07 7.07
CA THR A 93 -1.53 -3.47 8.14
C THR A 93 -0.82 -3.45 9.50
N GLY A 94 -0.03 -4.47 9.83
CA GLY A 94 0.59 -4.64 11.17
C GLY A 94 2.01 -5.22 11.18
N GLY A 95 2.72 -5.21 10.04
CA GLY A 95 4.14 -5.61 9.93
C GLY A 95 4.43 -7.11 9.72
N ILE A 96 3.60 -8.03 10.21
CA ILE A 96 3.90 -9.49 10.19
C ILE A 96 4.10 -10.04 8.77
N ARG A 97 3.28 -9.63 7.80
CA ARG A 97 3.41 -10.09 6.39
C ARG A 97 4.74 -9.63 5.78
N CYS A 98 5.19 -8.43 6.13
CA CYS A 98 6.48 -7.91 5.66
C CYS A 98 7.65 -8.72 6.19
N ASP A 99 7.59 -9.22 7.43
CA ASP A 99 8.66 -10.06 7.99
C ASP A 99 8.84 -11.34 7.17
N VAL A 100 7.73 -12.02 6.86
CA VAL A 100 7.73 -13.23 6.05
C VAL A 100 8.15 -12.95 4.61
N TYR A 101 7.55 -11.93 3.98
CA TYR A 101 7.86 -11.57 2.59
C TYR A 101 9.31 -11.11 2.42
N SER A 102 9.87 -10.44 3.43
CA SER A 102 11.28 -10.04 3.41
C SER A 102 12.22 -11.25 3.35
N ALA A 103 11.91 -12.35 4.05
CA ALA A 103 12.71 -13.57 3.97
C ALA A 103 12.71 -14.14 2.55
N ILE A 104 11.54 -14.18 1.90
CA ILE A 104 11.38 -14.65 0.52
C ILE A 104 12.20 -13.78 -0.45
N LEU A 105 12.09 -12.46 -0.35
CA LEU A 105 12.86 -11.55 -1.22
C LEU A 105 14.37 -11.67 -1.00
N ARG A 106 14.82 -11.91 0.23
CA ARG A 106 16.24 -12.16 0.51
C ARG A 106 16.75 -13.41 -0.20
N GLU A 107 16.00 -14.51 -0.16
CA GLU A 107 16.33 -15.74 -0.87
C GLU A 107 16.36 -15.54 -2.39
N ARG A 108 15.49 -14.67 -2.92
CA ARG A 108 15.49 -14.26 -4.33
C ARG A 108 16.64 -13.31 -4.71
N GLY A 109 17.46 -12.88 -3.75
CA GLY A 109 18.67 -12.07 -3.99
C GLY A 109 18.51 -10.56 -3.78
N PHE A 110 17.38 -10.09 -3.26
CA PHE A 110 17.18 -8.65 -3.02
C PHE A 110 17.99 -8.16 -1.81
N LYS A 111 18.76 -7.08 -2.00
CA LYS A 111 19.66 -6.54 -0.98
C LYS A 111 19.06 -5.40 -0.14
N ASN A 112 18.27 -4.53 -0.74
CA ASN A 112 17.77 -3.33 -0.05
C ASN A 112 16.28 -3.52 0.27
N LEU A 113 15.99 -4.11 1.42
CA LEU A 113 14.62 -4.37 1.86
C LEU A 113 14.30 -3.52 3.10
N TYR A 114 13.21 -2.78 3.02
CA TYR A 114 12.72 -1.90 4.07
C TYR A 114 11.27 -2.26 4.43
N THR A 115 10.89 -2.07 5.69
CA THR A 115 9.52 -2.34 6.17
C THR A 115 8.98 -1.19 7.00
N LEU A 116 7.70 -0.85 6.83
CA LEU A 116 7.02 0.14 7.67
C LEU A 116 6.82 -0.39 9.09
N LYS A 117 7.52 0.21 10.06
CA LYS A 117 7.42 -0.15 11.48
C LYS A 117 6.03 0.20 12.02
N GLY A 118 5.34 -0.81 12.56
CA GLY A 118 3.97 -0.66 13.08
C GLY A 118 2.87 -0.72 12.01
N GLY A 119 3.24 -0.86 10.73
CA GLY A 119 2.28 -0.96 9.63
C GLY A 119 1.49 0.32 9.36
N VAL A 120 0.52 0.21 8.45
CA VAL A 120 -0.26 1.35 7.96
C VAL A 120 -1.04 2.03 9.09
N SER A 121 -1.65 1.27 10.00
CA SER A 121 -2.42 1.84 11.10
C SER A 121 -1.59 2.78 11.97
N HIS A 122 -0.34 2.41 12.25
CA HIS A 122 0.57 3.27 13.01
C HIS A 122 1.06 4.48 12.21
N TYR A 123 1.25 4.32 10.90
CA TYR A 123 1.60 5.43 10.01
C TYR A 123 0.50 6.49 10.00
N LEU A 124 -0.75 6.09 9.79
CA LEU A 124 -1.89 7.01 9.75
C LEU A 124 -2.06 7.77 11.09
N GLU A 125 -1.78 7.10 12.21
CA GLU A 125 -1.81 7.72 13.54
C GLU A 125 -0.73 8.80 13.73
N LYS A 126 0.47 8.61 13.17
CA LYS A 126 1.62 9.49 13.39
C LYS A 126 1.74 10.59 12.35
N GLU A 127 1.61 10.24 11.07
CA GLU A 127 1.87 11.13 9.94
C GLU A 127 0.58 11.62 9.24
N GLY A 128 -0.57 11.02 9.56
CA GLY A 128 -1.83 11.28 8.86
C GLY A 128 -1.89 10.58 7.49
N PRO A 129 -2.82 10.99 6.60
CA PRO A 129 -3.02 10.37 5.28
C PRO A 129 -1.99 10.79 4.21
N VAL A 130 -0.80 11.27 4.60
CA VAL A 130 0.20 11.73 3.63
C VAL A 130 0.63 10.56 2.75
N GLU A 131 0.66 10.76 1.42
CA GLU A 131 0.87 9.72 0.41
C GLU A 131 -0.09 8.52 0.44
N TRP A 132 -1.10 8.50 1.32
CA TRP A 132 -2.10 7.44 1.37
C TRP A 132 -3.34 7.82 0.57
N VAL A 133 -3.86 6.89 -0.24
CA VAL A 133 -5.11 7.06 -0.98
C VAL A 133 -6.16 6.06 -0.51
N GLY A 134 -7.42 6.50 -0.45
CA GLY A 134 -8.54 5.65 -0.04
C GLY A 134 -8.62 5.34 1.45
N ASN A 135 -9.31 4.25 1.78
CA ASN A 135 -9.55 3.82 3.15
C ASN A 135 -8.57 2.72 3.57
N LEU A 136 -8.40 2.51 4.87
CA LEU A 136 -7.70 1.35 5.38
C LEU A 136 -8.67 0.20 5.65
N PHE A 137 -8.45 -0.95 5.02
CA PHE A 137 -9.23 -2.16 5.32
C PHE A 137 -9.02 -2.62 6.77
N VAL A 138 -10.12 -2.99 7.43
CA VAL A 138 -10.13 -3.54 8.79
C VAL A 138 -10.86 -4.88 8.83
N PHE A 139 -10.31 -5.82 9.60
CA PHE A 139 -10.76 -7.21 9.69
C PHE A 139 -11.92 -7.38 10.67
N ASP A 140 -12.94 -6.53 10.55
CA ASP A 140 -14.16 -6.60 11.36
C ASP A 140 -15.38 -6.14 10.56
N SER A 141 -16.51 -6.04 11.25
CA SER A 141 -17.79 -5.63 10.66
C SER A 141 -17.82 -4.20 10.16
N ARG A 142 -16.72 -3.44 10.10
CA ARG A 142 -16.66 -2.11 9.47
C ARG A 142 -16.11 -2.18 8.05
N LEU A 143 -15.36 -3.24 7.72
CA LEU A 143 -14.64 -3.50 6.45
C LEU A 143 -13.55 -2.47 6.10
N SER A 144 -13.82 -1.18 6.24
CA SER A 144 -12.80 -0.14 6.04
C SER A 144 -13.04 1.06 6.95
N LEU A 145 -11.97 1.78 7.25
CA LEU A 145 -12.00 3.03 7.99
C LEU A 145 -11.31 4.14 7.18
N PRO A 146 -11.88 5.36 7.14
CA PRO A 146 -11.19 6.49 6.54
C PRO A 146 -9.97 6.87 7.41
N PRO A 147 -8.92 7.48 6.82
CA PRO A 147 -7.74 7.89 7.57
C PRO A 147 -8.04 8.78 8.79
N ALA A 148 -9.09 9.61 8.71
CA ALA A 148 -9.56 10.45 9.81
C ALA A 148 -9.88 9.66 11.10
N ALA A 149 -10.22 8.36 11.00
CA ALA A 149 -10.48 7.50 12.15
C ALA A 149 -9.22 7.17 12.97
N TYR A 150 -8.03 7.42 12.42
CA TYR A 150 -6.74 7.16 13.06
C TYR A 150 -6.10 8.43 13.65
N GLU A 151 -6.72 9.60 13.48
CA GLU A 151 -6.20 10.83 14.05
C GLU A 151 -6.36 10.86 15.58
N PRO A 152 -5.32 11.25 16.35
CA PRO A 152 -5.44 11.37 17.80
C PRO A 152 -6.41 12.50 18.18
N GLU A 153 -7.25 12.26 19.19
CA GLU A 153 -8.33 13.17 19.64
C GLU A 153 -7.89 14.61 19.96
N VAL A 154 -6.60 14.84 20.20
CA VAL A 154 -6.03 16.16 20.48
C VAL A 154 -6.10 17.11 19.26
N ARG A 155 -6.19 16.57 18.03
CA ARG A 155 -6.42 17.36 16.79
C ARG A 155 -7.91 17.59 16.48
N ASN A 156 -8.82 16.87 17.13
CA ASN A 156 -10.26 16.84 16.81
C ASN A 156 -11.04 18.12 17.19
N VAL A 157 -10.39 19.13 17.80
CA VAL A 157 -11.07 20.36 18.25
C VAL A 157 -11.15 21.43 17.14
N LYS A 158 -10.45 21.30 16.00
CA LYS A 158 -10.39 22.36 14.98
C LYS A 158 -10.99 22.09 13.60
N SER A 159 -11.55 20.91 13.31
CA SER A 159 -12.07 20.64 11.96
C SER A 159 -13.47 20.01 11.98
N ARG A 160 -14.47 20.80 12.42
CA ARG A 160 -15.83 20.60 11.90
C ARG A 160 -15.87 21.22 10.51
N LYS A 161 -16.10 20.37 9.50
CA LYS A 161 -16.34 20.72 8.09
C LYS A 161 -15.18 21.44 7.39
N GLU A 162 -14.17 20.67 7.00
CA GLU A 162 -13.48 20.96 5.74
C GLU A 162 -13.71 19.75 4.85
N GLU A 163 -14.46 20.01 3.77
CA GLU A 163 -14.78 19.07 2.72
C GLU A 163 -13.49 18.41 2.25
N ALA A 164 -13.46 17.07 2.28
CA ALA A 164 -12.40 16.29 1.66
C ALA A 164 -12.19 16.85 0.25
N SER A 165 -11.04 17.50 0.05
CA SER A 165 -10.69 18.18 -1.19
C SER A 165 -11.05 17.31 -2.40
N ASN A 166 -11.75 17.95 -3.33
CA ASN A 166 -12.58 17.36 -4.37
C ASN A 166 -11.79 16.79 -5.57
N ASP A 167 -10.57 16.28 -5.32
CA ASP A 167 -9.63 15.79 -6.36
C ASP A 167 -9.17 14.34 -6.10
N CYS A 168 -9.84 13.62 -5.19
CA CYS A 168 -9.45 12.30 -4.71
C CYS A 168 -10.02 11.11 -5.51
N LEU A 169 -10.17 11.25 -6.82
CA LEU A 169 -10.64 10.17 -7.69
C LEU A 169 -9.55 9.10 -7.88
N PHE A 170 -9.47 8.11 -6.97
CA PHE A 170 -8.41 7.09 -7.00
C PHE A 170 -8.87 5.71 -7.50
N ALA A 171 -10.17 5.43 -7.51
CA ALA A 171 -10.72 4.12 -7.88
C ALA A 171 -11.83 4.22 -8.92
N LYS A 172 -12.09 3.11 -9.62
CA LYS A 172 -13.24 2.95 -10.52
C LYS A 172 -14.12 1.81 -10.02
N CYS A 173 -15.43 2.01 -10.07
CA CYS A 173 -16.37 0.95 -9.79
C CYS A 173 -16.26 -0.15 -10.85
N TYR A 174 -16.01 -1.39 -10.44
CA TYR A 174 -15.95 -2.54 -11.35
C TYR A 174 -17.27 -2.83 -12.07
N ILE A 175 -18.40 -2.39 -11.51
CA ILE A 175 -19.73 -2.68 -12.05
C ILE A 175 -20.20 -1.60 -13.02
N CYS A 176 -20.18 -0.34 -12.61
CA CYS A 176 -20.71 0.77 -13.41
C CYS A 176 -19.63 1.65 -14.05
N GLY A 177 -18.35 1.43 -13.75
CA GLY A 177 -17.24 2.22 -14.27
C GLY A 177 -17.14 3.65 -13.72
N SER A 178 -18.04 4.07 -12.83
CA SER A 178 -18.00 5.40 -12.22
C SER A 178 -16.73 5.60 -11.43
N GLN A 179 -16.15 6.80 -11.50
CA GLN A 179 -14.98 7.12 -10.71
C GLN A 179 -15.38 7.45 -9.28
N LEU A 180 -14.64 6.91 -8.32
CA LEU A 180 -14.95 6.93 -6.90
C LEU A 180 -13.83 7.62 -6.14
N SER A 181 -14.23 8.42 -5.15
CA SER A 181 -13.33 8.96 -4.14
C SER A 181 -13.18 8.05 -2.92
N GLU A 182 -14.00 7.01 -2.81
CA GLU A 182 -13.98 6.06 -1.70
C GLU A 182 -14.59 4.71 -2.09
N LEU A 183 -13.92 3.61 -1.73
CA LEU A 183 -14.43 2.25 -1.87
C LEU A 183 -14.92 1.73 -0.51
N ARG A 184 -16.25 1.79 -0.29
CA ARG A 184 -16.86 1.38 0.99
C ARG A 184 -17.28 -0.10 1.04
N HIS A 185 -17.48 -0.74 -0.11
CA HIS A 185 -18.04 -2.11 -0.23
C HIS A 185 -19.30 -2.35 0.62
N ARG A 186 -20.02 -1.28 0.96
CA ARG A 186 -21.23 -1.27 1.79
C ARG A 186 -22.17 -0.20 1.30
N ASN A 187 -23.46 -0.48 1.44
CA ASN A 187 -24.52 0.45 1.05
C ASN A 187 -24.51 0.81 -0.44
N CYS A 188 -23.90 -0.05 -1.26
CA CYS A 188 -24.10 0.00 -2.71
C CYS A 188 -25.47 -0.60 -3.03
N ALA A 189 -26.18 -0.03 -4.00
CA ALA A 189 -27.43 -0.60 -4.49
C ALA A 189 -27.24 -1.99 -5.11
N ASN A 190 -26.02 -2.33 -5.53
CA ASN A 190 -25.67 -3.66 -5.99
C ASN A 190 -25.24 -4.55 -4.80
N LEU A 191 -25.96 -5.66 -4.60
CA LEU A 191 -25.69 -6.64 -3.54
C LEU A 191 -24.33 -7.33 -3.71
N ASP A 192 -23.86 -7.49 -4.94
CA ASP A 192 -22.55 -8.10 -5.25
C ASP A 192 -21.40 -7.24 -4.75
N CYS A 193 -21.59 -5.92 -4.62
CA CYS A 193 -20.59 -5.02 -4.02
C CYS A 193 -20.39 -5.24 -2.52
N ASN A 194 -21.31 -5.93 -1.83
CA ASN A 194 -21.21 -6.25 -0.41
C ASN A 194 -20.49 -7.59 -0.16
N LEU A 195 -20.26 -8.38 -1.22
CA LEU A 195 -19.35 -9.52 -1.16
C LEU A 195 -17.94 -8.93 -1.27
N LEU A 196 -17.18 -8.98 -0.17
CA LEU A 196 -15.73 -8.82 -0.20
C LEU A 196 -15.19 -10.00 -1.00
N PHE A 197 -15.15 -9.81 -2.31
CA PHE A 197 -14.76 -10.70 -3.42
C PHE A 197 -14.46 -12.15 -2.97
N LEU A 198 -15.45 -13.02 -3.24
CA LEU A 198 -15.40 -14.48 -3.08
C LEU A 198 -14.07 -15.10 -3.55
#